data_AF-G5A7K6-F1
#
_entry.id   AF-G5A7K6-F1
#
_cell.length_a   1.000
_cell.length_b   1.000
_cell.length_c   1.000
_cell.angle_alpha   90.00
_cell.angle_beta   90.00
_cell.angle_gamma   90.00
#
_symmetry.space_group_name_H-M   'P 1'
#
loop_
_entity.id
_entity.type
_entity.pdbx_description
1 polymer ?
#
loop_
_entity_poly.entity_id
_entity_poly.type
_entity_poly.pdbx_seq_one_letter_code
_entity_poly.pdbx_strand_id
1 'polypeptide(L)'
;MSKLVSSLLCDFVVPVVGGSLFEALSATATLCGEMKENEAMCRRVYERLRFVYDELQKCSDASSLRESRVLAMYGSAIAQFLSFLESHSRKRLLRRLIESARMADRIQDFHKEIDELFKVLSIVHMTEMSAWRHEWE
;
A
#
# COMPACT_ATOMS: atom_id res chain seq x y z
N MET A 1 2.22 19.42 10.71
CA MET A 1 1.22 18.35 10.58
C MET A 1 -0.15 18.93 10.95
N SER A 2 -1.12 18.90 10.04
CA SER A 2 -2.47 19.45 10.29
C SER A 2 -3.25 18.50 11.20
N LYS A 3 -3.72 18.97 12.36
CA LYS A 3 -4.51 18.15 13.31
C LYS A 3 -5.77 17.57 12.66
N LEU A 4 -6.37 18.30 11.71
CA LEU A 4 -7.57 17.87 10.98
C LEU A 4 -7.27 16.72 10.02
N VAL A 5 -6.11 16.76 9.35
CA VAL A 5 -5.68 15.67 8.47
C VAL A 5 -5.32 14.43 9.27
N SER A 6 -4.59 14.58 10.39
CA SER A 6 -4.30 13.46 11.28
C SER A 6 -5.57 12.80 11.81
N SER A 7 -6.56 13.58 12.24
CA SER A 7 -7.87 13.04 12.65
C SER A 7 -8.55 12.29 11.50
N LEU A 8 -8.61 12.89 10.32
CA LEU A 8 -9.23 12.27 9.13
C LEU A 8 -8.61 10.90 8.79
N LEU A 9 -7.28 10.78 8.87
CA LEU A 9 -6.58 9.53 8.58
C LEU A 9 -6.82 8.46 9.67
N CYS A 10 -6.94 8.87 10.93
CA CYS A 10 -7.28 7.98 12.04
C CYS A 10 -8.74 7.49 11.95
N ASP A 11 -9.66 8.37 11.56
CA ASP A 11 -11.09 8.10 11.47
C ASP A 11 -11.44 7.26 10.23
N PHE A 12 -10.56 7.22 9.22
CA PHE A 12 -10.78 6.41 8.02
C PHE A 12 -10.55 4.93 8.31
N VAL A 13 -11.63 4.15 8.23
CA VAL A 13 -11.62 2.70 8.44
C VAL A 13 -11.30 1.97 7.15
N VAL A 14 -10.27 1.14 7.18
CA VAL A 14 -9.87 0.31 6.04
C VAL A 14 -10.84 -0.88 5.91
N PRO A 15 -11.47 -1.08 4.73
CA PRO A 15 -12.29 -2.25 4.47
C PRO A 15 -11.50 -3.54 4.72
N VAL A 16 -12.18 -4.62 5.13
CA VAL A 16 -11.57 -5.95 5.47
C VAL A 16 -10.80 -5.98 6.80
N VAL A 17 -10.04 -4.93 7.15
CA VAL A 17 -9.31 -4.86 8.43
C VAL A 17 -10.22 -4.39 9.57
N GLY A 18 -11.13 -3.47 9.29
CA GLY A 18 -12.02 -2.85 10.30
C GLY A 18 -11.32 -1.87 11.25
N GLY A 19 -10.02 -1.62 11.06
CA GLY A 19 -9.21 -0.65 11.79
C GLY A 19 -8.80 0.57 10.95
N SER A 20 -8.09 1.49 11.58
CA SER A 20 -7.55 2.71 10.97
C SER A 20 -6.49 2.41 9.90
N LEU A 21 -6.17 3.40 9.06
CA LEU A 21 -5.07 3.31 8.09
C LEU A 21 -3.73 2.94 8.74
N PHE A 22 -3.46 3.51 9.92
CA PHE A 22 -2.23 3.23 10.66
C PHE A 22 -2.15 1.78 11.14
N GLU A 23 -3.25 1.25 11.67
CA GLU A 23 -3.32 -0.14 12.11
C GLU A 23 -3.16 -1.11 10.94
N ALA A 24 -3.81 -0.83 9.82
CA ALA A 24 -3.71 -1.64 8.60
C ALA A 24 -2.27 -1.63 8.02
N LEU A 25 -1.61 -0.47 8.00
CA LEU A 25 -0.20 -0.36 7.62
C LEU A 25 0.74 -1.11 8.57
N SER A 26 0.49 -1.02 9.88
CA SER A 26 1.28 -1.72 10.89
C SER A 26 1.16 -3.23 10.71
N ALA A 27 -0.06 -3.73 10.52
CA ALA A 27 -0.30 -5.15 10.21
C ALA A 27 0.42 -5.59 8.93
N THR A 28 0.43 -4.73 7.90
CA THR A 28 1.14 -4.99 6.64
C THR A 28 2.63 -5.14 6.89
N ALA A 29 3.23 -4.24 7.67
CA ALA A 29 4.65 -4.28 8.01
C ALA A 29 5.02 -5.60 8.72
N THR A 30 4.21 -6.00 9.70
CA THR A 30 4.40 -7.26 10.45
C THR A 30 4.34 -8.46 9.50
N LEU A 31 3.28 -8.58 8.70
CA LEU A 31 3.12 -9.71 7.80
C LEU A 31 4.22 -9.76 6.73
N CYS A 32 4.69 -8.61 6.23
CA CYS A 32 5.85 -8.56 5.34
C CYS A 32 7.11 -9.14 5.99
N GLY A 33 7.39 -8.82 7.26
CA GLY A 33 8.55 -9.35 7.99
C GLY A 33 8.45 -10.84 8.33
N GLU A 34 7.25 -11.39 8.38
CA GLU A 34 7.01 -12.83 8.61
C GLU A 34 7.14 -13.67 7.32
N MET A 35 7.29 -13.02 6.15
CA MET A 35 7.43 -13.72 4.88
C MET A 35 8.74 -14.49 4.82
N LYS A 36 8.66 -15.83 4.80
CA LYS A 36 9.85 -16.70 4.63
C LYS A 36 10.52 -16.54 3.27
N GLU A 37 9.75 -16.14 2.26
CA GLU A 37 10.25 -15.89 0.91
C GLU A 37 9.57 -14.69 0.29
N ASN A 38 10.27 -14.02 -0.62
CA ASN A 38 9.84 -12.77 -1.24
C ASN A 38 9.64 -11.62 -0.24
N GLU A 39 10.19 -11.74 0.98
CA GLU A 39 10.17 -10.70 2.02
C GLU A 39 10.65 -9.36 1.46
N ALA A 40 11.77 -9.35 0.74
CA ALA A 40 12.31 -8.15 0.12
C ALA A 40 11.36 -7.49 -0.88
N MET A 41 10.64 -8.30 -1.68
CA MET A 41 9.64 -7.80 -2.62
C MET A 41 8.42 -7.24 -1.89
N CYS A 42 7.92 -7.94 -0.86
CA CYS A 42 6.80 -7.49 -0.05
C CYS A 42 7.14 -6.20 0.72
N ARG A 43 8.38 -6.08 1.20
CA ARG A 43 8.87 -4.89 1.89
C ARG A 43 8.87 -3.67 0.98
N ARG A 44 9.26 -3.80 -0.29
CA ARG A 44 9.19 -2.69 -1.26
C ARG A 44 7.77 -2.18 -1.46
N VAL A 45 6.78 -3.07 -1.55
CA VAL A 45 5.36 -2.67 -1.63
C VAL A 45 4.94 -1.92 -0.36
N TYR A 46 5.31 -2.44 0.81
CA TYR A 46 5.06 -1.77 2.08
C TYR A 46 5.71 -0.38 2.16
N GLU A 47 6.96 -0.22 1.72
CA GLU A 47 7.67 1.06 1.71
C GLU A 47 6.94 2.10 0.86
N ARG A 48 6.41 1.70 -0.32
CA ARG A 48 5.58 2.57 -1.16
C ARG A 48 4.26 2.95 -0.46
N LEU A 49 3.58 2.00 0.18
CA LEU A 49 2.35 2.27 0.93
C LEU A 49 2.63 3.23 2.11
N ARG A 50 3.72 3.03 2.84
CA ARG A 50 4.14 3.90 3.94
C ARG A 50 4.45 5.31 3.44
N PHE A 51 5.16 5.43 2.33
CA PHE A 51 5.45 6.74 1.75
C PHE A 51 4.17 7.51 1.43
N VAL A 52 3.16 6.87 0.84
CA VAL A 52 1.86 7.52 0.58
C VAL A 52 1.24 8.03 1.88
N TYR A 53 1.31 7.27 2.97
CA TYR A 53 0.81 7.72 4.27
C TYR A 53 1.56 8.94 4.79
N ASP A 54 2.90 8.92 4.71
CA ASP A 54 3.74 10.04 5.13
C ASP A 54 3.45 11.31 4.31
N GLU A 55 3.16 11.18 3.01
CA GLU A 55 2.72 12.31 2.16
C GLU A 55 1.32 12.81 2.51
N LEU A 56 0.37 11.89 2.73
CA LEU A 56 -0.98 12.26 3.18
C LEU A 56 -0.96 13.05 4.49
N GLN A 57 -0.05 12.72 5.41
CA GLN A 57 0.12 13.47 6.67
C GLN A 57 0.66 14.90 6.49
N LYS A 58 1.34 15.18 5.36
CA LYS A 58 1.87 16.50 5.02
C LYS A 58 0.81 17.40 4.37
N CYS A 59 -0.28 16.83 3.84
CA CYS A 59 -1.39 17.61 3.32
C CYS A 59 -1.95 18.55 4.40
N SER A 60 -2.28 19.77 4.01
CA SER A 60 -2.90 20.76 4.90
C SER A 60 -4.41 20.86 4.71
N ASP A 61 -4.92 20.44 3.55
CA ASP A 61 -6.33 20.52 3.17
C ASP A 61 -7.04 19.18 3.42
N ALA A 62 -7.63 19.05 4.61
CA ALA A 62 -8.42 17.87 4.97
C ALA A 62 -9.74 17.76 4.19
N SER A 63 -10.30 18.88 3.73
CA SER A 63 -11.57 18.90 3.00
C SER A 63 -11.40 18.31 1.61
N SER A 64 -10.36 18.73 0.89
CA SER A 64 -9.99 18.15 -0.41
C SER A 64 -9.72 16.65 -0.31
N LEU A 65 -8.99 16.20 0.71
CA LEU A 65 -8.75 14.76 0.92
C LEU A 65 -10.06 13.98 1.15
N ARG A 66 -10.99 14.53 1.92
CA ARG A 66 -12.29 13.91 2.23
C ARG A 66 -13.21 13.82 1.02
N GLU A 67 -13.23 14.86 0.19
CA GLU A 67 -14.05 14.92 -1.03
C GLU A 67 -13.45 14.07 -2.17
N SER A 68 -12.13 13.86 -2.13
CA SER A 68 -11.44 13.02 -3.11
C SER A 68 -11.65 11.52 -2.87
N ARG A 69 -11.47 10.72 -3.94
CA ARG A 69 -11.44 9.25 -3.85
C ARG A 69 -10.15 8.68 -3.25
N VAL A 70 -9.22 9.53 -2.84
CA VAL A 70 -7.84 9.14 -2.47
C VAL A 70 -7.82 8.18 -1.29
N LEU A 71 -8.52 8.51 -0.20
CA LEU A 71 -8.53 7.66 1.00
C LEU A 71 -9.18 6.31 0.73
N ALA A 72 -10.24 6.29 -0.09
CA ALA A 72 -10.90 5.06 -0.52
C ALA A 72 -9.98 4.18 -1.38
N MET A 73 -9.28 4.76 -2.36
CA MET A 73 -8.32 4.03 -3.18
C MET A 73 -7.16 3.51 -2.33
N TYR A 74 -6.63 4.34 -1.43
CA TYR A 74 -5.51 3.99 -0.58
C TYR A 74 -5.86 2.88 0.41
N GLY A 75 -7.01 2.98 1.08
CA GLY A 75 -7.54 1.91 1.94
C GLY A 75 -7.76 0.61 1.16
N SER A 76 -8.28 0.68 -0.07
CA SER A 76 -8.44 -0.50 -0.93
C SER A 76 -7.09 -1.16 -1.26
N ALA A 77 -6.08 -0.38 -1.63
CA ALA A 77 -4.74 -0.92 -1.94
C ALA A 77 -4.12 -1.64 -0.73
N ILE A 78 -4.21 -1.05 0.47
CA ILE A 78 -3.76 -1.70 1.71
C ILE A 78 -4.53 -3.00 1.97
N ALA A 79 -5.87 -2.96 1.87
CA ALA A 79 -6.72 -4.13 2.13
C ALA A 79 -6.42 -5.31 1.19
N GLN A 80 -6.24 -5.02 -0.11
CA GLN A 80 -5.89 -6.02 -1.11
C GLN A 80 -4.51 -6.63 -0.85
N PHE A 81 -3.53 -5.81 -0.47
CA PHE A 81 -2.18 -6.29 -0.18
C PHE A 81 -2.13 -7.11 1.12
N LEU A 82 -2.84 -6.70 2.17
CA LEU A 82 -3.00 -7.50 3.38
C LEU A 82 -3.61 -8.87 3.08
N SER A 83 -4.70 -8.90 2.31
CA SER A 83 -5.34 -10.15 1.89
C SER A 83 -4.37 -11.06 1.12
N PHE A 84 -3.51 -10.47 0.28
CA PHE A 84 -2.45 -11.19 -0.41
C PHE A 84 -1.44 -11.80 0.59
N LEU A 85 -0.88 -11.01 1.49
CA LEU A 85 0.11 -11.46 2.48
C LEU A 85 -0.46 -12.57 3.38
N GLU A 86 -1.70 -12.41 3.85
CA GLU A 86 -2.39 -13.43 4.64
C GLU A 86 -2.61 -14.74 3.89
N SER A 87 -2.90 -14.67 2.59
CA SER A 87 -3.10 -15.86 1.76
C SER A 87 -1.78 -16.58 1.44
N HIS A 88 -0.67 -15.84 1.39
CA HIS A 88 0.64 -16.35 1.00
C HIS A 88 1.48 -16.85 2.17
N SER A 89 1.38 -16.21 3.34
CA SER A 89 2.00 -16.67 4.60
C SER A 89 1.51 -18.06 5.03
N ARG A 90 0.27 -18.42 4.67
CA ARG A 90 -0.37 -19.70 5.05
C ARG A 90 -0.07 -20.87 4.09
N LYS A 91 0.57 -20.67 2.93
CA LYS A 91 0.80 -21.75 1.93
C LYS A 91 2.16 -22.45 2.12
N ARG A 92 2.14 -23.79 2.18
CA ARG A 92 3.34 -24.65 2.26
C ARG A 92 4.19 -24.55 0.98
N LEU A 93 5.52 -24.50 1.18
CA LEU A 93 6.64 -24.31 0.25
C LEU A 93 6.57 -25.03 -1.13
N LEU A 94 5.82 -26.13 -1.27
CA LEU A 94 5.84 -26.98 -2.47
C LEU A 94 4.87 -26.56 -3.59
N ARG A 95 3.90 -25.67 -3.33
CA ARG A 95 3.05 -25.07 -4.40
C ARG A 95 3.72 -23.87 -5.10
N ARG A 96 4.85 -23.39 -4.58
CA ARG A 96 5.42 -22.06 -4.90
C ARG A 96 6.15 -21.92 -6.23
N LEU A 97 6.71 -23.00 -6.78
CA LEU A 97 7.43 -22.89 -8.07
C LEU A 97 6.50 -22.54 -9.23
N ILE A 98 5.25 -23.04 -9.22
CA ILE A 98 4.24 -22.77 -10.25
C ILE A 98 3.52 -21.43 -10.02
N GLU A 99 3.35 -21.01 -8.77
CA GLU A 99 2.71 -19.72 -8.42
C GLU A 99 3.67 -18.52 -8.55
N SER A 100 4.99 -18.70 -8.50
CA SER A 100 5.96 -17.58 -8.50
C SER A 100 5.88 -16.67 -9.75
N ALA A 101 5.65 -17.24 -10.93
CA ALA A 101 5.49 -16.47 -12.17
C ALA A 101 4.21 -15.60 -12.15
N ARG A 102 3.08 -16.13 -11.68
CA ARG A 102 1.83 -15.36 -11.51
C ARG A 102 1.91 -14.32 -10.40
N MET A 103 2.83 -14.51 -9.47
CA MET A 103 3.03 -13.61 -8.34
C MET A 103 3.75 -12.32 -8.78
N ALA A 104 4.71 -12.44 -9.70
CA ALA A 104 5.38 -11.28 -10.31
C ALA A 104 4.37 -10.38 -11.05
N ASP A 105 3.48 -10.98 -11.86
CA ASP A 105 2.42 -10.24 -12.57
C ASP A 105 1.51 -9.48 -11.59
N ARG A 106 1.12 -10.14 -10.49
CA ARG A 106 0.22 -9.54 -9.49
C ARG A 106 0.89 -8.43 -8.69
N ILE A 107 2.19 -8.57 -8.40
CA ILE A 107 3.01 -7.50 -7.79
C ILE A 107 3.10 -6.30 -8.74
N GLN A 108 3.27 -6.57 -10.04
CA GLN A 108 3.28 -5.51 -11.06
C GLN A 108 1.94 -4.78 -11.14
N ASP A 109 0.82 -5.48 -11.00
CA ASP A 109 -0.52 -4.87 -10.96
C ASP A 109 -0.69 -3.97 -9.72
N PHE A 110 -0.21 -4.38 -8.55
CA PHE A 110 -0.18 -3.52 -7.37
C PHE A 110 0.65 -2.26 -7.60
N HIS A 111 1.80 -2.38 -8.25
CA HIS A 111 2.62 -1.22 -8.58
C HIS A 111 1.90 -0.24 -9.52
N LYS A 112 1.14 -0.74 -10.49
CA LYS A 112 0.32 0.10 -11.38
C LYS A 112 -0.84 0.77 -10.65
N GLU A 113 -1.53 0.08 -9.75
CA GLU A 113 -2.61 0.68 -8.94
C GLU A 113 -2.09 1.81 -8.05
N ILE A 114 -0.92 1.63 -7.46
CA ILE A 114 -0.26 2.66 -6.66
C ILE A 114 0.11 3.87 -7.55
N ASP A 115 0.62 3.65 -8.76
CA ASP A 115 0.93 4.73 -9.71
C ASP A 115 -0.31 5.55 -10.10
N GLU A 116 -1.47 4.92 -10.28
CA GLU A 116 -2.73 5.62 -10.54
C GLU A 116 -3.18 6.45 -9.34
N LEU A 117 -2.97 5.94 -8.12
CA LEU A 117 -3.20 6.68 -6.88
C LEU A 117 -2.37 7.97 -6.84
N PHE A 118 -1.08 7.90 -7.19
CA PHE A 118 -0.19 9.07 -7.25
C PHE A 118 -0.63 10.10 -8.29
N LYS A 119 -1.10 9.67 -9.47
CA LYS A 119 -1.63 10.58 -10.50
C LYS A 119 -2.84 11.36 -9.99
N VAL A 120 -3.78 10.67 -9.34
CA VAL A 120 -5.01 11.29 -8.79
C VAL A 120 -4.70 12.26 -7.66
N LEU A 121 -3.68 11.94 -6.87
CA LEU A 121 -3.25 12.73 -5.72
C LEU A 121 -2.63 14.08 -6.08
N SER A 122 -2.22 14.31 -7.35
CA SER A 122 -1.40 15.47 -7.75
C SER A 122 -0.21 15.73 -6.79
N ILE A 123 0.26 14.69 -6.08
CA ILE A 123 1.47 14.75 -5.27
C ILE A 123 2.60 14.70 -6.29
N VAL A 124 3.16 15.87 -6.58
CA VAL A 124 4.11 16.11 -7.67
C VAL A 124 5.44 15.41 -7.39
N HIS A 125 5.53 14.10 -7.55
CA HIS A 125 6.82 13.39 -7.54
C HIS A 125 6.93 12.43 -8.73
N MET A 126 6.84 12.99 -9.95
CA MET A 126 7.18 12.25 -11.18
C MET A 126 8.58 11.62 -11.11
N THR A 127 9.52 12.28 -10.40
CA THR A 127 10.89 11.79 -10.21
C THR A 127 10.95 10.54 -9.31
N GLU A 128 10.33 10.52 -8.11
CA GLU A 128 10.27 9.28 -7.31
C GLU A 128 9.49 8.17 -8.03
N MET A 129 8.36 8.48 -8.69
CA MET A 129 7.63 7.46 -9.45
C MET A 129 8.49 6.83 -10.55
N SER A 130 9.31 7.63 -11.25
CA SER A 130 10.23 7.14 -12.27
C SER A 130 11.37 6.29 -11.69
N ALA A 131 11.88 6.67 -10.50
CA ALA A 131 12.91 5.91 -9.80
C ALA A 131 12.37 4.55 -9.32
N TRP A 132 11.16 4.52 -8.76
CA TRP A 132 10.56 3.26 -8.31
C TRP A 132 10.22 2.33 -9.46
N ARG A 133 9.75 2.84 -10.61
CA ARG A 133 9.49 1.99 -11.79
C ARG A 133 10.71 1.17 -12.19
N HIS A 134 11.91 1.74 -12.13
CA HIS A 134 13.16 1.02 -12.38
C HIS A 134 13.46 -0.12 -11.38
N GLU A 135 12.81 -0.16 -10.21
CA GLU A 135 13.04 -1.19 -9.20
C GLU A 135 12.17 -2.44 -9.38
N TRP A 136 11.15 -2.38 -10.24
CA TRP A 136 10.18 -3.46 -10.47
C TRP A 136 9.75 -3.69 -11.94
N GLU A 137 10.16 -2.83 -12.88
CA GLU A 137 10.19 -3.13 -14.33
C GLU A 137 11.47 -3.88 -14.72
#